data_AF-A0A7J2XXC1-F1
#
_entry.id   AF-A0A7J2XXC1-F1
#
_cell.length_a   1.000
_cell.length_b   1.000
_cell.length_c   1.000
_cell.angle_alpha   90.00
_cell.angle_beta   90.00
_cell.angle_gamma   90.00
#
_symmetry.space_group_name_H-M   'P 1'
#
loop_
_entity.id
_entity.type
_entity.pdbx_description
1 polymer ?
#
loop_
_entity_poly.entity_id
_entity_poly.type
_entity_poly.pdbx_seq_one_letter_code
_entity_poly.pdbx_strand_id
1 'polypeptide(L)' 'PTTPNLSPKDRWGYRGPYEASVLGVEITEELPPDQWSGLDIVRAIRSFDPCIACAVHMFVGNRRIEKLFTPLATI' A
#
# COMPACT_ATOMS: atom_id res chain seq x y z
N PRO A 1 -11.62 2.61 8.12
CA PRO A 1 -11.83 3.02 6.71
C PRO A 1 -11.04 2.18 5.70
N THR A 2 -9.84 1.70 6.02
CA THR A 2 -8.96 1.02 5.06
C THR A 2 -9.48 -0.35 4.60
N THR A 3 -10.25 -1.08 5.41
CA THR A 3 -10.80 -2.40 5.05
C THR A 3 -11.59 -2.41 3.73
N PRO A 4 -12.60 -1.53 3.51
CA PRO A 4 -13.30 -1.47 2.21
C PRO A 4 -12.43 -0.94 1.06
N ASN A 5 -11.38 -0.16 1.32
CA ASN A 5 -10.49 0.32 0.26
C ASN A 5 -9.53 -0.76 -0.24
N LEU A 6 -9.09 -1.63 0.68
CA LEU A 6 -8.14 -2.72 0.46
C LEU A 6 -8.85 -4.05 0.15
N SER A 7 -10.19 -4.05 0.02
CA SER A 7 -10.93 -5.28 -0.24
C SER A 7 -10.48 -5.91 -1.56
N PRO A 8 -10.25 -7.24 -1.61
CA PRO A 8 -9.98 -7.92 -2.86
C PRO A 8 -11.22 -7.91 -3.75
N LYS A 9 -11.10 -8.50 -4.95
CA LYS A 9 -12.25 -8.73 -5.82
C LYS A 9 -13.41 -9.39 -5.06
N ASP A 10 -14.60 -8.84 -5.24
CA ASP A 10 -15.81 -9.44 -4.69
C ASP A 10 -16.24 -10.68 -5.49
N ARG A 11 -17.33 -11.31 -5.05
CA ARG A 11 -17.89 -12.52 -5.69
C ARG A 11 -18.38 -12.31 -7.13
N TRP A 12 -18.57 -11.06 -7.54
CA TRP A 12 -18.97 -10.68 -8.90
C TRP A 12 -17.77 -10.22 -9.75
N GLY A 13 -16.56 -10.23 -9.17
CA GLY A 13 -15.32 -9.84 -9.83
C GLY A 13 -15.05 -8.33 -9.83
N TYR A 14 -15.86 -7.53 -9.11
CA TYR A 14 -15.59 -6.10 -8.97
C TYR A 14 -14.39 -5.89 -8.06
N ARG A 15 -13.46 -5.05 -8.53
CA ARG A 15 -12.22 -4.71 -7.85
C ARG A 15 -12.47 -3.68 -6.75
N GLY A 16 -11.72 -3.79 -5.65
CA GLY A 16 -11.71 -2.76 -4.62
C GLY A 16 -11.05 -1.45 -5.11
N PRO A 17 -11.21 -0.34 -4.37
CA PRO A 17 -10.64 0.96 -4.74
C PRO A 17 -9.14 0.95 -5.03
N TYR A 18 -8.34 0.18 -4.28
CA TYR A 18 -6.89 0.08 -4.50
C TYR A 18 -6.55 -0.63 -5.81
N GLU A 19 -7.21 -1.75 -6.07
CA GLU A 19 -7.01 -2.49 -7.32
C GLU A 19 -7.52 -1.70 -8.53
N ALA A 20 -8.57 -0.89 -8.36
CA ALA A 20 -9.10 -0.03 -9.41
C ALA A 20 -8.20 1.18 -9.71
N SER A 21 -7.56 1.77 -8.69
CA SER A 21 -6.75 2.99 -8.84
C SER A 21 -5.42 2.76 -9.56
N VAL A 22 -4.87 1.55 -9.50
CA VAL A 22 -3.62 1.20 -10.17
C VAL A 22 -3.79 0.77 -11.63
N LEU A 23 -5.02 0.48 -12.05
CA LEU A 23 -5.29 0.09 -13.43
C LEU A 23 -5.20 1.27 -14.38
N GLY A 24 -4.36 1.14 -15.40
CA GLY A 24 -4.17 2.17 -16.41
C GLY A 24 -3.32 3.35 -15.96
N VAL A 25 -2.63 3.23 -14.82
CA VAL A 25 -1.60 4.21 -14.43
C VAL A 25 -0.46 4.18 -15.44
N GLU A 26 -0.12 5.34 -15.98
CA GLU A 26 1.04 5.52 -16.84
C GLU A 26 2.32 5.45 -16.00
N ILE A 27 3.32 4.72 -16.49
CA ILE A 27 4.61 4.58 -15.81
C ILE A 27 5.51 5.73 -16.24
N THR A 28 5.89 6.57 -15.27
CA THR A 28 6.72 7.77 -15.47
C THR A 28 8.19 7.54 -15.11
N GLU A 29 8.55 6.32 -14.71
CA GLU A 29 9.93 5.96 -14.38
C GLU A 29 10.82 5.92 -15.63
N GLU A 30 11.87 6.75 -15.64
CA GLU A 30 12.82 6.88 -16.78
C GLU A 30 13.84 5.72 -16.87
N LEU A 31 13.93 4.91 -15.81
CA LEU A 31 14.82 3.76 -15.74
C LEU A 31 14.30 2.58 -16.57
N PRO A 32 15.17 1.64 -16.97
CA PRO A 32 14.71 0.44 -17.65
C PRO A 32 13.85 -0.45 -16.70
N PRO A 33 12.95 -1.29 -17.25
CA PRO A 33 11.97 -2.03 -16.45
C PRO A 33 12.54 -2.94 -15.35
N ASP A 34 13.77 -3.43 -15.51
CA ASP A 34 14.49 -4.23 -14.53
C ASP A 34 14.89 -3.45 -13.27
N GLN A 35 14.83 -2.11 -13.31
CA GLN A 35 15.24 -1.22 -12.24
C GLN A 35 14.10 -0.37 -11.69
N TRP A 36 12.85 -0.66 -12.08
CA TRP A 36 11.70 0.08 -11.58
C TRP A 36 11.48 -0.15 -10.08
N SER A 37 11.22 0.94 -9.38
CA SER A 37 10.88 0.99 -7.97
C SER A 37 9.36 0.90 -7.73
N GLY A 38 8.55 1.13 -8.76
CA GLY A 38 7.08 1.14 -8.70
C GLY A 38 6.52 2.45 -8.13
N LEU A 39 7.20 3.57 -8.35
CA LEU A 39 6.88 4.87 -7.72
C LEU A 39 5.44 5.31 -8.00
N ASP A 40 4.98 5.14 -9.25
CA ASP A 40 3.65 5.61 -9.66
C ASP A 40 2.52 4.79 -9.04
N ILE A 41 2.72 3.48 -8.89
CA ILE A 41 1.80 2.60 -8.17
C ILE A 41 1.75 3.00 -6.69
N VAL A 42 2.91 3.25 -6.09
CA VAL A 42 2.99 3.63 -4.68
C VAL A 42 2.37 5.00 -4.43
N ARG A 43 2.47 5.95 -5.37
CA ARG A 43 1.76 7.23 -5.32
C ARG A 43 0.25 7.04 -5.31
N ALA A 44 -0.28 6.21 -6.21
CA ALA A 44 -1.70 5.90 -6.26
C ALA A 44 -2.20 5.30 -4.94
N ILE A 45 -1.51 4.30 -4.39
CA ILE A 45 -1.92 3.63 -3.15
C ILE A 45 -1.77 4.54 -1.92
N ARG A 46 -0.68 5.31 -1.81
CA ARG A 46 -0.45 6.22 -0.67
C ARG A 46 -1.43 7.39 -0.63
N SER A 47 -2.04 7.75 -1.75
CA SER A 47 -3.12 8.77 -1.77
C SER A 47 -4.32 8.41 -0.89
N PHE A 48 -4.51 7.13 -0.58
CA PHE A 48 -5.60 6.64 0.26
C PHE A 48 -5.25 6.51 1.75
N ASP A 49 -4.04 6.91 2.16
CA ASP A 49 -3.52 6.77 3.53
C ASP A 49 -3.70 5.33 4.11
N PRO A 50 -2.98 4.34 3.55
CA PRO A 50 -3.17 2.94 3.92
C PRO A 50 -2.72 2.63 5.36
N CYS A 51 -3.67 2.40 6.26
CA CYS A 51 -3.44 1.77 7.55
C CYS A 51 -3.73 0.26 7.50
N ILE A 52 -2.72 -0.57 7.22
CA ILE A 52 -2.89 -2.04 7.15
C ILE A 52 -3.31 -2.62 8.51
N ALA A 53 -2.76 -2.09 9.61
CA ALA A 53 -3.17 -2.50 10.96
C ALA A 53 -4.68 -2.30 11.19
N CYS A 54 -5.23 -1.19 10.69
CA CYS A 54 -6.66 -0.89 10.76
C CYS A 54 -7.48 -1.81 9.85
N ALA A 55 -6.92 -2.17 8.69
CA ALA A 55 -7.60 -3.03 7.71
C ALA A 55 -7.83 -4.45 8.25
N VAL A 56 -6.83 -5.02 8.92
CA VAL A 56 -6.85 -6.40 9.45
C VAL A 56 -7.15 -6.49 10.95
N HIS A 57 -7.42 -5.35 11.60
CA HIS A 57 -7.65 -5.24 13.04
C HIS A 57 -6.50 -5.85 13.87
N MET A 58 -5.26 -5.51 13.52
CA MET A 58 -4.07 -6.00 14.21
C MET A 58 -4.10 -5.59 15.69
N PHE A 59 -4.07 -6.58 16.59
CA PHE A 59 -4.09 -6.40 18.04
C PHE A 59 -2.87 -7.06 18.68
N VAL A 60 -2.12 -6.31 19.48
CA VAL A 60 -0.88 -6.79 20.14
C VAL A 60 -1.03 -6.90 21.66
N GLY A 61 -2.24 -6.71 22.20
CA GLY A 61 -2.48 -6.61 23.65
C GLY A 61 -1.76 -5.41 24.26
N ASN A 62 -1.29 -5.54 25.51
CA ASN A 62 -0.56 -4.49 26.23
C ASN A 62 0.92 -4.33 25.81
N ARG A 63 1.31 -4.86 24.64
CA ARG A 63 2.69 -4.77 24.15
C ARG A 63 2.81 -3.61 23.17
N ARG A 64 3.79 -2.73 23.42
CA ARG A 64 4.17 -1.68 22.47
C ARG A 64 5.21 -2.25 21.51
N ILE A 65 4.91 -2.26 20.22
CA ILE A 65 5.91 -2.58 19.19
C ILE A 65 6.53 -1.25 18.75
N GLU A 66 7.75 -0.98 19.23
CA GLU A 66 8.56 0.11 18.73
C GLU A 66 9.61 -0.47 17.78
N LYS A 67 9.54 -0.08 16.51
CA LYS A 67 10.65 -0.30 15.57
C LYS A 67 10.92 1.02 14.87
N LEU A 68 11.97 1.69 15.31
CA LEU A 68 12.38 2.99 14.80
C LEU A 68 13.01 2.78 13.42
N PHE A 69 12.29 3.15 12.35
CA PHE A 69 12.85 3.20 11.00
C PHE A 69 13.27 4.64 10.70
N THR A 70 14.45 5.01 11.17
CA THR A 70 15.09 6.28 10.82
C THR A 70 15.92 6.06 9.55
N PRO A 71 15.86 6.93 8.53
CA PRO A 71 16.69 6.80 7.32
C PRO A 71 18.20 6.85 7.59
N LEU A 72 18.62 7.17 8.82
CA LEU A 72 20.01 7.21 9.29
C LEU A 72 20.38 6.03 10.21
N ALA A 73 19.45 5.12 10.53
CA ALA A 73 19.67 4.06 11.53
C ALA A 73 20.17 2.75 10.90
N THR A 74 21.04 2.83 9.89
CA THR A 74 21.80 1.67 9.40
C THR A 74 23.15 2.12 8.82
N ILE A 75 24.08 2.50 9.71
CA ILE A 75 25.53 2.23 9.61
C ILE A 75 25.97 1.77 11.00
#